data_AF-A0A142XBL8-F1
#
_entry.id   AF-A0A142XBL8-F1
#
_cell.length_a   1.000
_cell.length_b   1.000
_cell.length_c   1.000
_cell.angle_alpha   90.00
_cell.angle_beta   90.00
_cell.angle_gamma   90.00
#
_symmetry.space_group_name_H-M   'P 1'
#
loop_
_entity.id
_entity.type
_entity.pdbx_description
1 polymer ?
#
loop_
_entity_poly.entity_id
_entity_poly.type
_entity_poly.pdbx_seq_one_letter_code
_entity_poly.pdbx_strand_id
1 'polypeptide(L)'
;MPTQPLPVPREYTGMCDASASAVLDDDHFVVADDEDNILRVYRLDAPGGAVAEFDWSAHLGIGATDAHPEADIEAAARVGDRVYWITSHGTNKDGKPRPNRRRFFATDVAVASGRIKLAPVGTPFRGLIEALASDPQLAEFEFAERARKAPESPGGLNIEGLTATPDGRLLIGFRNPVPNGTALLVPLENPDAVLADGRAPRFGAPVRLDLGARGVRSIDFAPAHEAYFIVAGPVGDGGTSALYRWSGPTGAAPVLLTQVNFAGLNPEAAVAPPGPRTDLLLLSDDGGRIVDGVACKQAARTTRRFRSLWVTP
;
A
#
# COMPACT_ATOMS: atom_id res chain seq x y z
N MET A 1 7.68 26.32 14.01
CA MET A 1 8.04 26.79 12.65
C MET A 1 6.75 26.95 11.86
N PRO A 2 6.60 27.97 11.00
CA PRO A 2 5.40 28.09 10.17
C PRO A 2 5.29 26.85 9.28
N THR A 3 4.09 26.24 9.24
CA THR A 3 3.77 25.14 8.34
C THR A 3 4.02 25.60 6.90
N GLN A 4 4.92 24.93 6.20
CA GLN A 4 5.17 25.21 4.79
C GLN A 4 3.86 24.91 4.02
N PRO A 5 3.36 25.83 3.18
CA PRO A 5 2.18 25.53 2.36
C PRO A 5 2.51 24.31 1.50
N LEU A 6 1.61 23.32 1.47
CA LEU A 6 1.80 22.14 0.64
C LEU A 6 2.03 22.60 -0.81
N PRO A 7 2.96 21.94 -1.54
CA PRO A 7 3.02 22.12 -2.97
C PRO A 7 1.65 21.85 -3.60
N VAL A 8 1.39 22.45 -4.76
CA VAL A 8 0.12 22.24 -5.47
C VAL A 8 0.04 20.76 -5.88
N PRO A 9 -1.01 20.02 -5.48
CA PRO A 9 -1.17 18.62 -5.88
C PRO A 9 -1.20 18.50 -7.41
N ARG A 10 -0.58 17.44 -7.93
CA ARG A 10 -0.64 17.07 -9.34
C ARG A 10 -1.80 16.12 -9.56
N GLU A 11 -2.58 16.30 -10.61
CA GLU A 11 -3.72 15.43 -10.94
C GLU A 11 -3.37 14.45 -12.06
N TYR A 12 -3.75 13.20 -11.87
CA TYR A 12 -3.68 12.12 -12.86
C TYR A 12 -5.09 11.61 -13.15
N THR A 13 -5.29 11.01 -14.32
CA THR A 13 -6.61 10.61 -14.80
C THR A 13 -6.73 9.11 -15.04
N GLY A 14 -7.97 8.63 -15.12
CA GLY A 14 -8.31 7.25 -15.46
C GLY A 14 -8.68 6.35 -14.29
N MET A 15 -8.47 6.82 -13.05
CA MET A 15 -8.85 6.20 -11.78
C MET A 15 -9.02 7.24 -10.67
N CYS A 16 -9.56 6.84 -9.51
CA CYS A 16 -9.79 7.73 -8.36
C CYS A 16 -9.13 7.22 -7.08
N ASP A 17 -9.20 5.90 -6.85
CA ASP A 17 -8.90 5.29 -5.57
C ASP A 17 -7.45 4.74 -5.56
N ALA A 18 -6.47 5.66 -5.72
CA ALA A 18 -5.05 5.30 -5.75
C ALA A 18 -4.57 4.78 -4.39
N SER A 19 -4.30 3.48 -4.30
CA SER A 19 -4.08 2.76 -3.03
C SER A 19 -2.64 2.28 -2.85
N ALA A 20 -1.99 1.78 -3.91
CA ALA A 20 -0.63 1.25 -3.86
C ALA A 20 0.25 1.83 -4.96
N SER A 21 1.55 2.03 -4.71
CA SER A 21 2.47 2.51 -5.75
C SER A 21 3.93 2.17 -5.51
N ALA A 22 4.69 2.12 -6.61
CA ALA A 22 6.15 2.08 -6.61
C ALA A 22 6.71 2.98 -7.71
N VAL A 23 7.80 3.70 -7.42
CA VAL A 23 8.58 4.40 -8.47
C VAL A 23 9.34 3.35 -9.27
N LEU A 24 9.27 3.44 -10.61
CA LEU A 24 9.82 2.46 -11.57
C LEU A 24 11.18 2.89 -12.15
N ASP A 25 11.35 4.17 -12.41
CA ASP A 25 12.60 4.79 -12.84
C ASP A 25 12.53 6.30 -12.51
N ASP A 26 13.44 7.10 -13.06
CA ASP A 26 13.48 8.54 -12.83
C ASP A 26 12.23 9.29 -13.33
N ASP A 27 11.51 8.71 -14.29
CA ASP A 27 10.42 9.35 -15.02
C ASP A 27 9.06 8.71 -14.75
N HIS A 28 9.01 7.50 -14.19
CA HIS A 28 7.78 6.71 -14.13
C HIS A 28 7.52 6.11 -12.75
N PHE A 29 6.24 5.95 -12.46
CA PHE A 29 5.74 5.22 -11.30
C PHE A 29 4.53 4.39 -11.70
N VAL A 30 4.37 3.25 -11.03
CA VAL A 30 3.22 2.36 -11.18
C VAL A 30 2.28 2.57 -10.01
N VAL A 31 0.98 2.50 -10.27
CA VAL A 31 -0.06 2.72 -9.28
C VAL A 31 -1.17 1.68 -9.46
N ALA A 32 -1.69 1.18 -8.36
CA ALA A 32 -2.89 0.35 -8.29
C ALA A 32 -4.12 1.18 -7.88
N ASP A 33 -5.29 0.68 -8.28
CA ASP A 33 -6.62 1.14 -7.84
C ASP A 33 -7.22 -0.01 -7.01
N ASP A 34 -7.74 0.25 -5.82
CA ASP A 34 -8.34 -0.80 -4.97
C ASP A 34 -9.65 -1.37 -5.57
N GLU A 35 -10.28 -0.67 -6.51
CA GLU A 35 -11.53 -1.07 -7.16
C GLU A 35 -11.31 -1.91 -8.45
N ASP A 36 -10.06 -2.15 -8.88
CA ASP A 36 -9.77 -3.06 -10.01
C ASP A 36 -8.44 -3.83 -9.93
N ASN A 37 -8.13 -4.61 -10.97
CA ASN A 37 -6.92 -5.44 -11.05
C ASN A 37 -5.90 -4.88 -12.06
N ILE A 38 -5.97 -3.59 -12.37
CA ILE A 38 -5.15 -2.96 -13.41
C ILE A 38 -4.02 -2.16 -12.74
N LEU A 39 -2.77 -2.52 -13.06
CA LEU A 39 -1.63 -1.69 -12.72
C LEU A 39 -1.39 -0.65 -13.81
N ARG A 40 -1.35 0.61 -13.43
CA ARG A 40 -1.23 1.76 -14.34
C ARG A 40 0.10 2.45 -14.15
N VAL A 41 0.75 2.79 -15.26
CA VAL A 41 2.03 3.49 -15.23
C VAL A 41 1.83 4.92 -15.66
N TYR A 42 2.34 5.85 -14.86
CA TYR A 42 2.24 7.30 -15.08
C TYR A 42 3.62 7.93 -15.14
N ARG A 43 3.67 9.14 -15.70
CA ARG A 43 4.85 9.99 -15.75
C ARG A 43 4.95 10.85 -14.48
N LEU A 44 6.10 10.85 -13.82
CA LEU A 44 6.36 11.68 -12.65
C LEU A 44 6.41 13.16 -13.01
N ASP A 45 6.95 13.51 -14.17
CA ASP A 45 7.20 14.87 -14.65
C ASP A 45 6.04 15.49 -15.46
N ALA A 46 5.13 14.65 -15.97
CA ALA A 46 4.01 15.07 -16.80
C ALA A 46 2.69 14.47 -16.29
N PRO A 47 1.99 15.16 -15.37
CA PRO A 47 0.68 14.73 -14.88
C PRO A 47 -0.33 14.55 -16.02
N GLY A 48 -1.20 13.55 -15.92
CA GLY A 48 -2.14 13.23 -16.99
C GLY A 48 -2.63 11.78 -16.95
N GLY A 49 -2.91 11.21 -18.12
CA GLY A 49 -3.33 9.81 -18.26
C GLY A 49 -2.18 8.82 -18.12
N ALA A 50 -2.51 7.56 -17.88
CA ALA A 50 -1.53 6.48 -17.83
C ALA A 50 -0.85 6.31 -19.20
N VAL A 51 0.46 6.07 -19.20
CA VAL A 51 1.25 5.77 -20.40
C VAL A 51 1.29 4.27 -20.71
N ALA A 52 0.92 3.42 -19.74
CA ALA A 52 0.70 1.99 -19.91
C ALA A 52 -0.30 1.47 -18.86
N GLU A 53 -1.05 0.43 -19.22
CA GLU A 53 -1.98 -0.27 -18.34
C GLU A 53 -1.77 -1.78 -18.50
N PHE A 54 -1.79 -2.52 -17.39
CA PHE A 54 -1.59 -3.97 -17.37
C PHE A 54 -2.71 -4.61 -16.55
N ASP A 55 -3.53 -5.46 -17.18
CA ASP A 55 -4.57 -6.23 -16.49
C ASP A 55 -3.97 -7.50 -15.86
N TRP A 56 -4.10 -7.61 -14.53
CA TRP A 56 -3.55 -8.71 -13.73
C TRP A 56 -4.58 -9.77 -13.35
N SER A 57 -5.84 -9.64 -13.78
CA SER A 57 -6.93 -10.53 -13.39
C SER A 57 -6.59 -12.01 -13.62
N ALA A 58 -6.02 -12.33 -14.78
CA ALA A 58 -5.64 -13.70 -15.13
C ALA A 58 -4.53 -14.26 -14.22
N HIS A 59 -3.49 -13.47 -13.92
CA HIS A 59 -2.39 -13.89 -13.05
C HIS A 59 -2.86 -14.06 -11.60
N LEU A 60 -3.72 -13.16 -11.12
CA LEU A 60 -4.36 -13.22 -9.80
C LEU A 60 -5.36 -14.38 -9.70
N GLY A 61 -5.75 -14.96 -10.84
CA GLY A 61 -6.77 -15.99 -10.94
C GLY A 61 -8.12 -15.47 -10.46
N ILE A 62 -8.49 -14.28 -10.92
CA ILE A 62 -9.78 -13.62 -10.68
C ILE A 62 -10.51 -13.53 -12.02
N GLY A 63 -11.66 -14.17 -12.10
CA GLY A 63 -12.49 -14.18 -13.31
C GLY A 63 -13.42 -12.97 -13.37
N ALA A 64 -13.70 -12.47 -14.57
CA ALA A 64 -14.67 -11.38 -14.76
C ALA A 64 -16.10 -11.73 -14.28
N THR A 65 -16.42 -13.01 -14.13
CA THR A 65 -17.71 -13.51 -13.63
C THR A 65 -17.71 -13.82 -12.14
N ASP A 66 -16.58 -13.63 -11.45
CA ASP A 66 -16.51 -13.86 -10.01
C ASP A 66 -17.38 -12.85 -9.27
N ALA A 67 -17.96 -13.28 -8.14
CA ALA A 67 -18.63 -12.35 -7.25
C ALA A 67 -17.58 -11.41 -6.64
N HIS A 68 -17.67 -10.11 -6.96
CA HIS A 68 -16.68 -9.09 -6.58
C HIS A 68 -15.28 -9.36 -7.21
N PRO A 69 -15.10 -9.08 -8.51
CA PRO A 69 -13.90 -9.45 -9.27
C PRO A 69 -12.73 -8.45 -9.08
N GLU A 70 -12.55 -7.92 -7.88
CA GLU A 70 -11.48 -6.99 -7.51
C GLU A 70 -10.53 -7.66 -6.50
N ALA A 71 -9.25 -7.33 -6.61
CA ALA A 71 -8.22 -7.81 -5.69
C ALA A 71 -8.04 -6.89 -4.49
N ASP A 72 -8.45 -5.61 -4.54
CA ASP A 72 -8.27 -4.66 -3.43
C ASP A 72 -6.76 -4.55 -3.11
N ILE A 73 -5.96 -4.16 -4.12
CA ILE A 73 -4.50 -4.03 -4.01
C ILE A 73 -4.20 -2.79 -3.20
N GLU A 74 -3.53 -2.91 -2.05
CA GLU A 74 -3.42 -1.81 -1.08
C GLU A 74 -1.98 -1.35 -0.83
N ALA A 75 -0.97 -2.19 -1.08
CA ALA A 75 0.40 -1.76 -0.87
C ALA A 75 1.40 -2.44 -1.80
N ALA A 76 2.53 -1.76 -1.99
CA ALA A 76 3.63 -2.19 -2.84
C ALA A 76 4.99 -1.94 -2.17
N ALA A 77 5.94 -2.82 -2.42
CA ALA A 77 7.32 -2.66 -1.95
C ALA A 77 8.30 -3.05 -3.06
N ARG A 78 9.26 -2.16 -3.36
CA ARG A 78 10.26 -2.43 -4.39
C ARG A 78 11.57 -2.95 -3.80
N VAL A 79 12.09 -4.03 -4.38
CA VAL A 79 13.43 -4.58 -4.11
C VAL A 79 14.13 -4.80 -5.44
N GLY A 80 15.13 -3.97 -5.76
CA GLY A 80 15.79 -4.01 -7.07
C GLY A 80 14.78 -3.80 -8.21
N ASP A 81 14.72 -4.75 -9.14
CA ASP A 81 13.77 -4.71 -10.27
C ASP A 81 12.42 -5.38 -9.97
N ARG A 82 12.23 -5.91 -8.76
CA ARG A 82 10.99 -6.56 -8.33
C ARG A 82 10.12 -5.60 -7.53
N VAL A 83 8.85 -5.55 -7.83
CA VAL A 83 7.82 -4.92 -7.00
C VAL A 83 6.92 -6.01 -6.44
N TYR A 84 6.89 -6.11 -5.12
CA TYR A 84 5.93 -6.94 -4.39
C TYR A 84 4.65 -6.14 -4.17
N TRP A 85 3.53 -6.84 -4.21
CA TRP A 85 2.20 -6.29 -4.06
C TRP A 85 1.42 -7.11 -3.04
N ILE A 86 0.62 -6.43 -2.24
CA ILE A 86 -0.25 -7.07 -1.27
C ILE A 86 -1.64 -6.41 -1.30
N THR A 87 -2.65 -7.25 -1.19
CA THR A 87 -4.04 -6.80 -1.10
C THR A 87 -4.48 -6.59 0.34
N SER A 88 -5.67 -6.04 0.57
CA SER A 88 -6.17 -5.73 1.93
C SER A 88 -6.27 -6.94 2.87
N HIS A 89 -6.51 -8.13 2.32
CA HIS A 89 -6.88 -9.35 3.05
C HIS A 89 -8.14 -9.20 3.92
N GLY A 90 -8.88 -8.10 3.72
CA GLY A 90 -10.08 -7.76 4.45
C GLY A 90 -11.29 -8.59 4.03
N THR A 91 -12.30 -8.58 4.90
CA THR A 91 -13.66 -8.96 4.53
C THR A 91 -14.38 -7.76 3.90
N ASN A 92 -15.65 -7.91 3.53
CA ASN A 92 -16.46 -6.73 3.25
C ASN A 92 -16.89 -6.02 4.55
N LYS A 93 -17.59 -4.88 4.41
CA LYS A 93 -18.13 -4.12 5.55
C LYS A 93 -19.07 -4.88 6.50
N ASP A 94 -19.58 -6.04 6.08
CA ASP A 94 -20.46 -6.90 6.90
C ASP A 94 -19.69 -8.09 7.54
N GLY A 95 -18.37 -8.16 7.39
CA GLY A 95 -17.57 -9.30 7.85
C GLY A 95 -17.60 -10.53 6.93
N LYS A 96 -18.20 -10.44 5.74
CA LYS A 96 -18.26 -11.56 4.79
C LYS A 96 -16.92 -11.73 4.07
N PRO A 97 -16.39 -12.97 3.98
CA PRO A 97 -15.13 -13.22 3.27
C PRO A 97 -15.13 -12.68 1.84
N ARG A 98 -13.97 -12.17 1.43
CA ARG A 98 -13.65 -11.78 0.05
C ARG A 98 -12.40 -12.53 -0.40
N PRO A 99 -12.54 -13.76 -0.94
CA PRO A 99 -11.38 -14.58 -1.32
C PRO A 99 -10.49 -13.93 -2.40
N ASN A 100 -11.05 -13.06 -3.23
CA ASN A 100 -10.29 -12.32 -4.24
C ASN A 100 -9.34 -11.28 -3.62
N ARG A 101 -9.65 -10.79 -2.42
CA ARG A 101 -8.83 -9.85 -1.65
C ARG A 101 -7.66 -10.48 -0.89
N ARG A 102 -7.36 -11.75 -1.14
CA ARG A 102 -6.27 -12.49 -0.48
C ARG A 102 -5.18 -12.84 -1.48
N ARG A 103 -4.34 -11.87 -1.83
CA ARG A 103 -3.21 -12.03 -2.76
C ARG A 103 -1.97 -11.34 -2.21
N PHE A 104 -0.90 -12.10 -2.16
CA PHE A 104 0.47 -11.57 -2.15
C PHE A 104 1.12 -12.02 -3.46
N PHE A 105 1.64 -11.09 -4.24
CA PHE A 105 2.21 -11.37 -5.57
C PHE A 105 3.35 -10.41 -5.89
N ALA A 106 4.03 -10.61 -7.01
CA ALA A 106 5.10 -9.72 -7.44
C ALA A 106 5.15 -9.57 -8.96
N THR A 107 5.73 -8.45 -9.38
CA THR A 107 6.03 -8.13 -10.77
C THR A 107 7.50 -7.78 -10.93
N ASP A 108 8.14 -8.31 -11.97
CA ASP A 108 9.47 -7.86 -12.37
C ASP A 108 9.32 -6.72 -13.39
N VAL A 109 10.05 -5.63 -13.16
CA VAL A 109 10.04 -4.42 -13.96
C VAL A 109 11.19 -4.48 -14.95
N ALA A 110 10.88 -4.28 -16.23
CA ALA A 110 11.89 -4.08 -17.27
C ALA A 110 11.61 -2.78 -18.01
N VAL A 111 12.61 -1.90 -18.07
CA VAL A 111 12.56 -0.65 -18.83
C VAL A 111 13.52 -0.77 -20.03
N ALA A 112 12.97 -0.73 -21.25
CA ALA A 112 13.77 -0.80 -22.47
C ALA A 112 13.26 0.21 -23.50
N SER A 113 14.15 1.10 -23.96
CA SER A 113 13.84 2.13 -24.97
C SER A 113 12.60 2.98 -24.61
N GLY A 114 12.47 3.36 -23.34
CA GLY A 114 11.34 4.14 -22.82
C GLY A 114 10.02 3.37 -22.74
N ARG A 115 10.02 2.04 -22.95
CA ARG A 115 8.87 1.17 -22.74
C ARG A 115 9.03 0.39 -21.45
N ILE A 116 7.99 0.45 -20.64
CA ILE A 116 7.89 -0.28 -19.39
C ILE A 116 7.18 -1.60 -19.65
N LYS A 117 7.72 -2.68 -19.09
CA LYS A 117 7.09 -3.99 -19.06
C LYS A 117 7.05 -4.46 -17.62
N LEU A 118 5.92 -5.03 -17.23
CA LEU A 118 5.73 -5.72 -15.97
C LEU A 118 5.51 -7.20 -16.28
N ALA A 119 6.34 -8.08 -15.71
CA ALA A 119 6.24 -9.52 -15.89
C ALA A 119 5.79 -10.20 -14.59
N PRO A 120 4.87 -11.18 -14.63
CA PRO A 120 4.46 -11.92 -13.44
C PRO A 120 5.61 -12.71 -12.84
N VAL A 121 5.65 -12.78 -11.52
CA VAL A 121 6.58 -13.63 -10.76
C VAL A 121 5.82 -14.77 -10.10
N GLY A 122 6.20 -16.00 -10.43
CA GLY A 122 5.70 -17.19 -9.73
C GLY A 122 4.17 -17.30 -9.75
N THR A 123 3.59 -17.69 -8.62
CA THR A 123 2.13 -17.77 -8.44
C THR A 123 1.71 -16.91 -7.24
N PRO A 124 0.61 -16.13 -7.32
CA PRO A 124 0.11 -15.37 -6.18
C PRO A 124 -0.20 -16.27 -4.99
N PHE A 125 0.37 -15.92 -3.83
CA PHE A 125 0.12 -16.60 -2.58
C PHE A 125 -1.21 -16.14 -1.97
N ARG A 126 -2.04 -17.11 -1.55
CA ARG A 126 -3.42 -16.85 -1.08
C ARG A 126 -3.67 -17.18 0.39
N GLY A 127 -2.70 -17.82 1.03
CA GLY A 127 -2.83 -18.37 2.39
C GLY A 127 -2.20 -17.49 3.48
N LEU A 128 -2.09 -16.18 3.26
CA LEU A 128 -1.34 -15.30 4.17
C LEU A 128 -1.99 -15.23 5.56
N ILE A 129 -3.32 -15.14 5.63
CA ILE A 129 -4.04 -15.11 6.91
C ILE A 129 -3.87 -16.40 7.67
N GLU A 130 -3.97 -17.54 6.98
CA GLU A 130 -3.77 -18.86 7.58
C GLU A 130 -2.33 -19.03 8.08
N ALA A 131 -1.34 -18.59 7.30
CA ALA A 131 0.06 -18.61 7.70
C ALA A 131 0.31 -17.74 8.94
N LEU A 132 -0.16 -16.49 8.93
CA LEU A 132 -0.06 -15.56 10.06
C LEU A 132 -0.71 -16.12 11.33
N ALA A 133 -1.89 -16.72 11.21
CA ALA A 133 -2.62 -17.31 12.33
C ALA A 133 -1.95 -18.59 12.89
N SER A 134 -1.19 -19.30 12.05
CA SER A 134 -0.50 -20.53 12.46
C SER A 134 0.86 -20.28 13.11
N ASP A 135 1.42 -19.08 13.01
CA ASP A 135 2.72 -18.74 13.60
C ASP A 135 2.58 -18.52 15.12
N PRO A 136 3.26 -19.31 15.98
CA PRO A 136 3.15 -19.17 17.42
C PRO A 136 3.58 -17.81 17.97
N GLN A 137 4.49 -17.10 17.29
CA GLN A 137 4.94 -15.76 17.71
C GLN A 137 3.88 -14.69 17.45
N LEU A 138 2.90 -14.99 16.60
CA LEU A 138 1.84 -14.08 16.18
C LEU A 138 0.47 -14.43 16.80
N ALA A 139 0.42 -15.46 17.65
CA ALA A 139 -0.82 -15.98 18.23
C ALA A 139 -1.63 -14.91 18.96
N GLU A 140 -0.96 -13.96 19.64
CA GLU A 140 -1.64 -12.87 20.38
C GLU A 140 -2.43 -11.90 19.49
N PHE A 141 -2.18 -11.87 18.18
CA PHE A 141 -2.89 -10.99 17.25
C PHE A 141 -4.18 -11.60 16.71
N GLU A 142 -4.45 -12.89 16.93
CA GLU A 142 -5.73 -13.54 16.62
C GLU A 142 -6.17 -13.37 15.15
N PHE A 143 -5.24 -13.38 14.19
CA PHE A 143 -5.49 -13.04 12.78
C PHE A 143 -6.67 -13.80 12.16
N ALA A 144 -6.85 -15.08 12.48
CA ALA A 144 -7.96 -15.89 11.98
C ALA A 144 -9.35 -15.35 12.41
N GLU A 145 -9.47 -14.85 13.64
CA GLU A 145 -10.73 -14.28 14.15
C GLU A 145 -10.96 -12.87 13.62
N ARG A 146 -9.90 -12.06 13.53
CA ARG A 146 -9.98 -10.69 13.00
C ARG A 146 -10.35 -10.66 11.52
N ALA A 147 -9.85 -11.64 10.75
CA ALA A 147 -10.18 -11.83 9.34
C ALA A 147 -11.64 -12.25 9.07
N ARG A 148 -12.49 -12.36 10.11
CA ARG A 148 -13.94 -12.59 10.01
C ARG A 148 -14.78 -11.33 10.32
N LYS A 149 -14.13 -10.24 10.70
CA LYS A 149 -14.77 -8.97 11.06
C LYS A 149 -14.53 -7.94 9.95
N ALA A 150 -15.43 -6.96 9.87
CA ALA A 150 -15.32 -5.87 8.91
C ALA A 150 -13.97 -5.15 9.07
N PRO A 151 -13.28 -4.77 7.97
CA PRO A 151 -11.92 -4.22 8.01
C PRO A 151 -11.77 -3.00 8.92
N GLU A 152 -12.80 -2.18 8.97
CA GLU A 152 -12.84 -0.91 9.70
C GLU A 152 -13.38 -1.02 11.13
N SER A 153 -13.92 -2.19 11.49
CA SER A 153 -14.48 -2.40 12.82
C SER A 153 -13.38 -2.59 13.87
N PRO A 154 -13.63 -2.23 15.14
CA PRO A 154 -12.71 -2.56 16.23
C PRO A 154 -12.33 -4.04 16.22
N GLY A 155 -11.04 -4.29 16.01
CA GLY A 155 -10.48 -5.63 15.93
C GLY A 155 -10.75 -6.41 14.65
N GLY A 156 -11.09 -5.72 13.56
CA GLY A 156 -11.00 -6.24 12.19
C GLY A 156 -9.56 -6.43 11.71
N LEU A 157 -9.44 -6.75 10.43
CA LEU A 157 -8.18 -6.94 9.72
C LEU A 157 -8.19 -6.16 8.41
N ASN A 158 -7.16 -5.35 8.21
CA ASN A 158 -6.87 -4.69 6.95
C ASN A 158 -5.35 -4.43 6.82
N ILE A 159 -4.77 -4.86 5.71
CA ILE A 159 -3.37 -4.64 5.34
C ILE A 159 -3.31 -3.50 4.33
N GLU A 160 -2.63 -2.41 4.67
CA GLU A 160 -2.43 -1.25 3.78
C GLU A 160 -0.95 -0.82 3.76
N GLY A 161 -0.07 -1.56 4.43
CA GLY A 161 1.36 -1.29 4.44
C GLY A 161 2.17 -2.44 3.85
N LEU A 162 3.16 -2.11 3.02
CA LEU A 162 4.20 -3.03 2.60
C LEU A 162 5.45 -2.21 2.30
N THR A 163 6.59 -2.60 2.86
CA THR A 163 7.88 -1.98 2.52
C THR A 163 9.01 -3.00 2.52
N ALA A 164 10.07 -2.68 1.78
CA ALA A 164 11.30 -3.45 1.80
C ALA A 164 12.16 -3.08 3.02
N THR A 165 12.83 -4.06 3.59
CA THR A 165 13.99 -3.83 4.45
C THR A 165 15.24 -3.67 3.59
N PRO A 166 16.33 -3.06 4.10
CA PRO A 166 17.58 -2.91 3.36
C PRO A 166 18.20 -4.23 2.86
N ASP A 167 17.87 -5.35 3.50
CA ASP A 167 18.34 -6.69 3.13
C ASP A 167 17.36 -7.47 2.23
N GLY A 168 16.31 -6.81 1.72
CA GLY A 168 15.38 -7.40 0.73
C GLY A 168 14.27 -8.27 1.32
N ARG A 169 14.13 -8.34 2.64
CA ARG A 169 12.91 -8.85 3.31
C ARG A 169 11.81 -7.81 3.21
N LEU A 170 10.60 -8.15 3.66
CA LEU A 170 9.48 -7.22 3.68
C LEU A 170 8.96 -6.99 5.11
N LEU A 171 8.36 -5.83 5.33
CA LEU A 171 7.53 -5.53 6.49
C LEU A 171 6.09 -5.35 6.00
N ILE A 172 5.18 -6.17 6.50
CA ILE A 172 3.73 -6.07 6.24
C ILE A 172 3.12 -5.17 7.31
N GLY A 173 2.48 -4.07 6.91
CA GLY A 173 1.85 -3.10 7.79
C GLY A 173 0.33 -3.20 7.80
N PHE A 174 -0.24 -3.09 9.00
CA PHE A 174 -1.68 -3.24 9.20
C PHE A 174 -2.32 -1.89 9.54
N ARG A 175 -3.35 -1.51 8.79
CA ARG A 175 -4.31 -0.48 9.23
C ARG A 175 -5.06 -0.97 10.46
N ASN A 176 -5.46 -2.24 10.43
CA ASN A 176 -6.13 -2.93 11.52
C ASN A 176 -5.59 -4.36 11.57
N PRO A 177 -5.20 -4.92 12.73
CA PRO A 177 -5.39 -4.43 14.09
C PRO A 177 -4.42 -3.32 14.53
N VAL A 178 -4.86 -2.55 15.54
CA VAL A 178 -4.02 -1.63 16.34
C VAL A 178 -3.98 -2.14 17.79
N PRO A 179 -3.29 -3.27 18.05
CA PRO A 179 -3.32 -3.93 19.36
C PRO A 179 -2.75 -3.04 20.46
N ASN A 180 -3.50 -2.86 21.55
CA ASN A 180 -3.14 -2.00 22.68
C ASN A 180 -2.81 -0.55 22.26
N GLY A 181 -3.42 -0.04 21.19
CA GLY A 181 -3.18 1.33 20.70
C GLY A 181 -1.86 1.49 19.93
N THR A 182 -1.15 0.40 19.63
CA THR A 182 0.08 0.41 18.82
C THR A 182 -0.19 -0.14 17.43
N ALA A 183 0.38 0.48 16.40
CA ALA A 183 0.38 -0.05 15.05
C ALA A 183 1.23 -1.34 14.97
N LEU A 184 0.88 -2.23 14.04
CA LEU A 184 1.52 -3.53 13.89
C LEU A 184 2.24 -3.62 12.54
N LEU A 185 3.49 -4.08 12.56
CA LEU A 185 4.20 -4.59 11.40
C LEU A 185 4.60 -6.06 11.64
N VAL A 186 4.51 -6.90 10.61
CA VAL A 186 5.00 -8.28 10.64
C VAL A 186 6.07 -8.47 9.56
N PRO A 187 7.31 -8.83 9.91
CA PRO A 187 8.34 -9.13 8.93
C PRO A 187 8.03 -10.42 8.16
N LEU A 188 8.17 -10.39 6.83
CA LEU A 188 8.17 -11.56 5.96
C LEU A 188 9.60 -11.81 5.46
N GLU A 189 10.19 -12.92 5.89
CA GLU A 189 11.62 -13.18 5.72
C GLU A 189 12.00 -13.85 4.40
N ASN A 190 11.02 -14.40 3.68
CA ASN A 190 11.26 -15.19 2.47
C ASN A 190 10.28 -14.89 1.32
N PRO A 191 10.03 -13.60 0.99
CA PRO A 191 9.01 -13.22 0.02
C PRO A 191 9.22 -13.88 -1.36
N ASP A 192 10.46 -13.94 -1.84
CA ASP A 192 10.81 -14.61 -3.10
C ASP A 192 10.48 -16.10 -3.09
N ALA A 193 10.87 -16.81 -2.04
CA ALA A 193 10.65 -18.24 -1.95
C ALA A 193 9.16 -18.60 -1.81
N VAL A 194 8.36 -17.69 -1.24
CA VAL A 194 6.89 -17.85 -1.20
C VAL A 194 6.31 -17.80 -2.61
N LEU A 195 6.74 -16.85 -3.44
CA LEU A 195 6.16 -16.64 -4.77
C LEU A 195 6.75 -17.57 -5.84
N ALA A 196 8.07 -17.72 -5.87
CA ALA A 196 8.78 -18.49 -6.88
C ALA A 196 8.68 -20.01 -6.65
N ASP A 197 8.80 -20.43 -5.39
CA ASP A 197 8.92 -21.85 -5.03
C ASP A 197 7.68 -22.40 -4.30
N GLY A 198 6.69 -21.55 -4.01
CA GLY A 198 5.49 -21.95 -3.24
C GLY A 198 5.79 -22.35 -1.79
N ARG A 199 6.90 -21.88 -1.21
CA ARG A 199 7.27 -22.20 0.17
C ARG A 199 6.35 -21.49 1.16
N ALA A 200 6.18 -22.08 2.34
CA ALA A 200 5.47 -21.43 3.43
C ALA A 200 6.14 -20.09 3.81
N PRO A 201 5.36 -19.03 4.09
CA PRO A 201 5.87 -17.79 4.67
C PRO A 201 6.60 -18.07 5.99
N ARG A 202 7.73 -17.39 6.20
CA ARG A 202 8.43 -17.32 7.47
C ARG A 202 8.33 -15.91 7.99
N PHE A 203 7.81 -15.76 9.20
CA PHE A 203 7.65 -14.46 9.82
C PHE A 203 8.74 -14.21 10.86
N GLY A 204 9.20 -12.97 10.92
CA GLY A 204 10.08 -12.49 11.97
C GLY A 204 9.30 -12.02 13.21
N ALA A 205 10.03 -11.52 14.21
CA ALA A 205 9.41 -10.95 15.39
C ALA A 205 8.51 -9.74 15.01
N PRO A 206 7.27 -9.66 15.52
CA PRO A 206 6.36 -8.55 15.22
C PRO A 206 6.89 -7.24 15.80
N VAL A 207 6.65 -6.15 15.09
CA VAL A 207 7.03 -4.80 15.52
C VAL A 207 5.79 -4.01 15.89
N ARG A 208 5.84 -3.34 17.04
CA ARG A 208 4.79 -2.45 17.55
C ARG A 208 5.28 -1.02 17.53
N LEU A 209 4.49 -0.13 16.95
CA LEU A 209 4.84 1.28 16.80
C LEU A 209 3.80 2.17 17.49
N ASP A 210 4.25 3.11 18.31
CA ASP A 210 3.37 4.16 18.82
C ASP A 210 3.18 5.22 17.73
N LEU A 211 2.04 5.14 17.05
CA LEU A 211 1.60 6.10 16.03
C LEU A 211 0.39 6.91 16.52
N GLY A 212 0.17 6.98 17.84
CA GLY A 212 -0.96 7.69 18.44
C GLY A 212 -2.30 6.99 18.20
N ALA A 213 -2.39 5.68 18.50
CA ALA A 213 -3.58 4.84 18.30
C ALA A 213 -4.07 4.75 16.84
N ARG A 214 -3.17 4.99 15.89
CA ARG A 214 -3.41 4.83 14.44
C ARG A 214 -2.79 3.54 13.93
N GLY A 215 -3.36 3.03 12.84
CA GLY A 215 -2.79 1.94 12.04
C GLY A 215 -1.91 2.48 10.91
N VAL A 216 -1.28 1.56 10.18
CA VAL A 216 -0.45 1.86 9.01
C VAL A 216 -1.33 1.95 7.77
N ARG A 217 -1.37 3.12 7.13
CA ARG A 217 -2.00 3.38 5.83
C ARG A 217 -1.01 3.26 4.67
N SER A 218 0.24 3.57 4.94
CA SER A 218 1.34 3.35 4.02
C SER A 218 2.65 3.34 4.78
N ILE A 219 3.64 2.63 4.26
CA ILE A 219 5.00 2.66 4.78
C ILE A 219 5.96 2.46 3.62
N ASP A 220 7.03 3.26 3.57
CA ASP A 220 8.13 2.97 2.66
C ASP A 220 9.50 3.33 3.25
N PHE A 221 10.54 2.61 2.81
CA PHE A 221 11.93 2.84 3.22
C PHE A 221 12.56 3.84 2.26
N ALA A 222 13.05 4.96 2.80
CA ALA A 222 13.76 5.97 2.02
C ALA A 222 15.27 5.84 2.22
N PRO A 223 16.02 5.36 1.22
CA PRO A 223 17.46 5.15 1.34
C PRO A 223 18.23 6.44 1.66
N ALA A 224 17.83 7.57 1.07
CA ALA A 224 18.46 8.87 1.31
C ALA A 224 18.36 9.36 2.77
N HIS A 225 17.41 8.81 3.54
CA HIS A 225 17.20 9.16 4.96
C HIS A 225 17.59 8.04 5.92
N GLU A 226 17.95 6.87 5.40
CA GLU A 226 18.14 5.62 6.16
C GLU A 226 16.99 5.38 7.17
N ALA A 227 15.75 5.64 6.73
CA ALA A 227 14.58 5.61 7.58
C ALA A 227 13.33 5.23 6.79
N TYR A 228 12.35 4.71 7.51
CA TYR A 228 11.01 4.47 7.04
C TYR A 228 10.15 5.71 7.26
N PHE A 229 9.27 5.99 6.29
CA PHE A 229 8.21 6.97 6.43
C PHE A 229 6.87 6.27 6.44
N ILE A 230 6.04 6.60 7.43
CA ILE A 230 4.79 5.90 7.70
C ILE A 230 3.66 6.91 7.66
N VAL A 231 2.71 6.72 6.75
CA VAL A 231 1.41 7.36 6.85
C VAL A 231 0.59 6.54 7.83
N ALA A 232 0.28 7.14 8.97
CA ALA A 232 -0.56 6.55 10.00
C ALA A 232 -1.96 7.14 9.92
N GLY A 233 -3.01 6.31 10.05
CA GLY A 233 -4.40 6.75 9.96
C GLY A 233 -5.35 5.99 10.89
N PRO A 234 -6.59 6.48 11.03
CA PRO A 234 -7.61 5.82 11.84
C PRO A 234 -7.96 4.43 11.31
N VAL A 235 -8.42 3.54 12.19
CA VAL A 235 -8.89 2.19 11.82
C VAL A 235 -10.18 2.25 11.00
N GLY A 236 -11.14 3.09 11.39
CA GLY A 236 -12.39 3.29 10.66
C GLY A 236 -12.51 4.69 10.11
N ASP A 237 -13.75 5.10 9.85
CA ASP A 237 -14.07 6.45 9.41
C ASP A 237 -13.73 7.52 10.46
N GLY A 238 -13.29 8.67 9.97
CA GLY A 238 -13.01 9.85 10.78
C GLY A 238 -11.67 9.81 11.51
N GLY A 239 -11.16 10.97 11.90
CA GLY A 239 -9.80 11.13 12.42
C GLY A 239 -8.88 11.82 11.42
N THR A 240 -7.60 11.91 11.74
CA THR A 240 -6.59 12.56 10.89
C THR A 240 -5.41 11.65 10.65
N SER A 241 -4.98 11.59 9.39
CA SER A 241 -3.74 10.95 9.01
C SER A 241 -2.55 11.79 9.47
N ALA A 242 -1.42 11.12 9.73
CA ALA A 242 -0.19 11.74 10.21
C ALA A 242 1.03 11.05 9.59
N LEU A 243 2.08 11.81 9.31
CA LEU A 243 3.33 11.26 8.80
C LEU A 243 4.33 11.05 9.94
N TYR A 244 4.95 9.88 9.98
CA TYR A 244 5.99 9.53 10.95
C TYR A 244 7.29 9.16 10.24
N ARG A 245 8.42 9.50 10.85
CA ARG A 245 9.75 8.98 10.49
C ARG A 245 10.16 7.92 11.51
N TRP A 246 10.65 6.78 11.06
CA TRP A 246 11.09 5.69 11.93
C TRP A 246 12.40 5.08 11.44
N SER A 247 13.38 4.90 12.33
CA SER A 247 14.71 4.34 11.98
C SER A 247 14.74 2.82 11.80
N GLY A 248 13.59 2.14 11.91
CA GLY A 248 13.50 0.69 11.79
C GLY A 248 13.58 -0.06 13.12
N PRO A 249 13.49 -1.41 13.08
CA PRO A 249 13.29 -2.26 14.27
C PRO A 249 14.35 -2.13 15.37
N THR A 250 15.59 -1.85 15.00
CA THR A 250 16.72 -1.73 15.93
C THR A 250 17.01 -0.28 16.33
N GLY A 251 16.21 0.67 15.87
CA GLY A 251 16.45 2.09 16.06
C GLY A 251 15.55 2.75 17.11
N ALA A 252 15.49 4.08 17.07
CA ALA A 252 14.61 4.88 17.90
C ALA A 252 13.12 4.70 17.55
N ALA A 253 12.26 5.08 18.49
CA ALA A 253 10.81 5.13 18.28
C ALA A 253 10.43 6.07 17.12
N PRO A 254 9.27 5.85 16.47
CA PRO A 254 8.77 6.75 15.44
C PRO A 254 8.61 8.20 15.93
N VAL A 255 8.96 9.16 15.08
CA VAL A 255 8.85 10.59 15.35
C VAL A 255 7.78 11.18 14.43
N LEU A 256 6.80 11.87 15.03
CA LEU A 256 5.76 12.58 14.30
C LEU A 256 6.34 13.80 13.55
N LEU A 257 6.04 13.88 12.25
CA LEU A 257 6.43 14.98 11.38
C LEU A 257 5.33 16.05 11.32
N THR A 258 5.37 16.99 12.26
CA THR A 258 4.30 17.99 12.47
C THR A 258 4.21 19.06 11.39
N GLN A 259 5.24 19.21 10.56
CA GLN A 259 5.26 20.14 9.43
C GLN A 259 4.42 19.66 8.23
N VAL A 260 4.10 18.36 8.15
CA VAL A 260 3.30 17.81 7.07
C VAL A 260 1.82 17.85 7.44
N ASN A 261 1.03 18.53 6.62
CA ASN A 261 -0.42 18.60 6.75
C ASN A 261 -1.06 17.89 5.56
N PHE A 262 -2.00 16.99 5.77
CA PHE A 262 -2.72 16.30 4.68
C PHE A 262 -4.08 16.94 4.34
N ALA A 263 -4.33 18.18 4.76
CA ALA A 263 -5.62 18.84 4.59
C ALA A 263 -6.16 18.71 3.15
N GLY A 264 -7.32 18.05 3.04
CA GLY A 264 -8.01 17.83 1.78
C GLY A 264 -7.47 16.66 0.95
N LEU A 265 -6.50 15.88 1.44
CA LEU A 265 -6.02 14.62 0.85
C LEU A 265 -6.43 13.44 1.75
N ASN A 266 -6.63 12.27 1.14
CA ASN A 266 -6.69 10.99 1.84
C ASN A 266 -5.44 10.16 1.45
N PRO A 267 -4.29 10.38 2.12
CA PRO A 267 -3.05 9.74 1.70
C PRO A 267 -3.08 8.23 1.98
N GLU A 268 -3.07 7.42 0.93
CA GLU A 268 -3.05 5.95 1.01
C GLU A 268 -1.72 5.36 0.47
N ALA A 269 -0.91 6.14 -0.27
CA ALA A 269 0.46 5.74 -0.62
C ALA A 269 1.48 6.83 -0.31
N ALA A 270 2.59 6.46 0.34
CA ALA A 270 3.79 7.28 0.49
C ALA A 270 5.00 6.50 -0.01
N VAL A 271 5.55 6.91 -1.14
CA VAL A 271 6.59 6.18 -1.86
C VAL A 271 7.89 6.97 -1.83
N ALA A 272 8.97 6.32 -1.40
CA ALA A 272 10.32 6.85 -1.49
C ALA A 272 10.94 6.43 -2.83
N PRO A 273 11.32 7.39 -3.70
CA PRO A 273 11.99 7.05 -4.94
C PRO A 273 13.34 6.36 -4.68
N PRO A 274 13.76 5.41 -5.53
CA PRO A 274 15.10 4.88 -5.46
C PRO A 274 16.13 6.00 -5.71
N GLY A 275 17.27 5.94 -5.03
CA GLY A 275 18.38 6.87 -5.26
C GLY A 275 18.44 8.06 -4.29
N PRO A 276 19.03 9.20 -4.71
CA PRO A 276 19.41 10.29 -3.79
C PRO A 276 18.26 11.25 -3.47
N ARG A 277 17.09 11.08 -4.06
CA ARG A 277 15.94 11.98 -3.83
C ARG A 277 15.47 11.85 -2.38
N THR A 278 15.29 12.99 -1.74
CA THR A 278 14.87 13.08 -0.33
C THR A 278 13.36 13.29 -0.17
N ASP A 279 12.67 13.70 -1.23
CA ASP A 279 11.22 13.89 -1.21
C ASP A 279 10.47 12.57 -1.39
N LEU A 280 9.31 12.48 -0.73
CA LEU A 280 8.38 11.37 -0.85
C LEU A 280 7.28 11.72 -1.85
N LEU A 281 6.90 10.76 -2.68
CA LEU A 281 5.70 10.86 -3.51
C LEU A 281 4.50 10.35 -2.71
N LEU A 282 3.58 11.24 -2.38
CA LEU A 282 2.31 10.88 -1.78
C LEU A 282 1.23 10.75 -2.84
N LEU A 283 0.39 9.72 -2.74
CA LEU A 283 -0.82 9.58 -3.53
C LEU A 283 -2.04 9.66 -2.62
N SER A 284 -3.11 10.29 -3.12
CA SER A 284 -4.39 10.42 -2.44
C SER A 284 -5.41 9.50 -3.08
N ASP A 285 -6.09 8.70 -2.26
CA ASP A 285 -7.37 8.13 -2.64
C ASP A 285 -8.39 9.28 -2.73
N ASP A 286 -8.90 9.50 -3.94
CA ASP A 286 -9.88 10.54 -4.24
C ASP A 286 -11.24 9.96 -4.62
N GLY A 287 -11.50 8.67 -4.34
CA GLY A 287 -12.77 8.00 -4.62
C GLY A 287 -14.00 8.76 -4.16
N GLY A 288 -13.94 9.27 -2.93
CA GLY A 288 -14.98 10.08 -2.30
C GLY A 288 -14.99 11.56 -2.71
N ARG A 289 -13.97 12.06 -3.40
CA ARG A 289 -13.86 13.46 -3.81
C ARG A 289 -14.94 13.77 -4.85
N ILE A 290 -15.60 14.92 -4.71
CA ILE A 290 -16.62 15.36 -5.69
C ILE A 290 -15.95 15.88 -6.96
N VAL A 291 -16.33 15.31 -8.09
CA VAL A 291 -15.91 15.69 -9.44
C VAL A 291 -17.15 15.76 -10.33
N ASP A 292 -17.35 16.88 -11.01
CA ASP A 292 -18.53 17.13 -11.86
C ASP A 292 -19.88 16.85 -11.17
N GLY A 293 -19.95 17.10 -9.86
CA GLY A 293 -21.17 16.96 -9.06
C GLY A 293 -21.46 15.56 -8.50
N VAL A 294 -20.60 14.58 -8.73
CA VAL A 294 -20.70 13.21 -8.17
C VAL A 294 -19.40 12.78 -7.49
N ALA A 295 -19.44 11.75 -6.65
CA ALA A 295 -18.20 11.15 -6.12
C ALA A 295 -17.34 10.62 -7.27
N CYS A 296 -16.02 10.79 -7.21
CA CYS A 296 -15.10 10.43 -8.28
C CYS A 296 -15.29 8.99 -8.76
N LYS A 297 -15.42 8.03 -7.83
CA LYS A 297 -15.64 6.61 -8.18
C LYS A 297 -16.95 6.34 -8.92
N GLN A 298 -17.94 7.20 -8.75
CA GLN A 298 -19.23 7.16 -9.46
C GLN A 298 -19.19 7.89 -10.81
N ALA A 299 -18.14 8.65 -11.08
CA ALA A 299 -17.98 9.38 -12.34
C ALA A 299 -17.59 8.44 -13.49
N ALA A 300 -17.86 8.90 -14.72
CA ALA A 300 -17.38 8.24 -15.93
C ALA A 300 -15.84 8.14 -15.89
N ARG A 301 -15.27 7.05 -16.43
CA ARG A 301 -13.81 6.81 -16.40
C ARG A 301 -12.98 7.99 -16.92
N THR A 302 -13.46 8.70 -17.95
CA THR A 302 -12.80 9.89 -18.52
C THR A 302 -12.71 11.08 -17.54
N THR A 303 -13.56 11.08 -16.53
CA THR A 303 -13.68 12.11 -15.49
C THR A 303 -12.96 11.71 -14.21
N ARG A 304 -12.61 10.42 -14.05
CA ARG A 304 -11.92 9.91 -12.86
C ARG A 304 -10.51 10.47 -12.77
N ARG A 305 -10.14 10.93 -11.58
CA ARG A 305 -8.84 11.52 -11.29
C ARG A 305 -8.43 11.32 -9.84
N PHE A 306 -7.13 11.18 -9.62
CA PHE A 306 -6.51 11.14 -8.30
C PHE A 306 -5.38 12.17 -8.21
N ARG A 307 -4.99 12.51 -6.98
CA ARG A 307 -3.93 13.48 -6.72
C ARG A 307 -2.65 12.83 -6.24
N SER A 308 -1.53 13.44 -6.60
CA SER A 308 -0.24 13.21 -5.95
C SER A 308 0.38 14.49 -5.42
N LEU A 309 1.32 14.34 -4.50
CA LEU A 309 2.09 15.44 -3.94
C LEU A 309 3.52 15.00 -3.64
N TRP A 310 4.51 15.84 -3.96
CA TRP A 310 5.87 15.66 -3.45
C TRP A 310 6.00 16.34 -2.09
N VAL A 311 6.39 15.59 -1.06
CA VAL A 311 6.58 16.13 0.29
C VAL A 311 8.02 15.96 0.71
N THR A 312 8.62 17.06 1.16
CA THR A 312 9.91 17.03 1.86
C THR A 312 9.65 16.70 3.33
N PRO A 313 10.05 15.52 3.81
CA PRO A 313 9.80 15.10 5.18
C PRO A 313 10.67 15.83 6.21
#